data_AF-A0A7C3GA37-F1
#
_entry.id   AF-A0A7C3GA37-F1
#
_cell.length_a   1.000
_cell.length_b   1.000
_cell.length_c   1.000
_cell.angle_alpha   90.00
_cell.angle_beta   90.00
_cell.angle_gamma   90.00
#
_symmetry.space_group_name_H-M   'P 1'
#
loop_
_entity.id
_entity.type
_entity.pdbx_description
1 polymer ?
#
loop_
_entity_poly.entity_id
_entity_poly.type
_entity_poly.pdbx_seq_one_letter_code
_entity_poly.pdbx_strand_id
1 'polypeptide(L)'
;KFTLFAPTDMAFGRLPERVLTGWQNNPDALRKVLLHHLIRGEFLTENLTVGSSLVMADGQELLIGDSGAGIMLAGVPLQTQIEAKNGVIHELDRVILPTSDFAPTLIDSSGVATFKGTELVIVGSAEVGATILVELNGESYGEAVVDAAGFWRVAGIVEEGEYEILAYALNEKAVLQNISPAVLLLVQE
;
A
#
# COMPACT_ATOMS: atom_id res chain seq x y z
N LYS A 1 -9.68 -16.90 -20.85
CA LYS A 1 -10.11 -17.01 -19.44
C LYS A 1 -9.29 -16.02 -18.63
N PHE A 2 -9.84 -15.53 -17.52
CA PHE A 2 -9.18 -14.58 -16.61
C PHE A 2 -9.29 -15.07 -15.17
N THR A 3 -8.32 -14.72 -14.33
CA THR A 3 -8.48 -14.84 -12.89
C THR A 3 -8.54 -13.45 -12.28
N LEU A 4 -9.56 -13.22 -11.46
CA LEU A 4 -9.76 -11.98 -10.71
C LEU A 4 -9.54 -12.27 -9.23
N PHE A 5 -8.59 -11.59 -8.61
CA PHE A 5 -8.43 -11.58 -7.16
C PHE A 5 -9.28 -10.43 -6.61
N ALA A 6 -10.50 -10.69 -6.17
CA ALA A 6 -11.49 -9.68 -5.84
C ALA A 6 -11.42 -9.28 -4.34
N PRO A 7 -11.06 -8.04 -3.99
CA PRO A 7 -11.20 -7.54 -2.63
C PRO A 7 -12.68 -7.40 -2.26
N THR A 8 -13.03 -7.80 -1.04
CA THR A 8 -14.38 -7.62 -0.48
C THR A 8 -14.68 -6.15 -0.15
N ASP A 9 -15.95 -5.83 0.07
CA ASP A 9 -16.35 -4.50 0.60
C ASP A 9 -15.64 -4.18 1.92
N MET A 10 -15.42 -5.19 2.77
CA MET A 10 -14.64 -5.04 4.00
C MET A 10 -13.17 -4.69 3.71
N ALA A 11 -12.58 -5.24 2.65
CA ALA A 11 -11.22 -4.91 2.23
C ALA A 11 -11.12 -3.42 1.85
N PHE A 12 -12.10 -2.90 1.10
CA PHE A 12 -12.16 -1.48 0.76
C PHE A 12 -12.44 -0.60 1.99
N GLY A 13 -13.27 -1.05 2.93
CA GLY A 13 -13.55 -0.33 4.18
C GLY A 13 -12.35 -0.20 5.12
N ARG A 14 -11.29 -1.00 4.93
CA ARG A 14 -10.01 -0.88 5.65
C ARG A 14 -9.10 0.20 5.06
N LEU A 15 -9.39 0.72 3.87
CA LEU A 15 -8.60 1.77 3.27
C LEU A 15 -8.98 3.13 3.87
N PRO A 16 -8.01 4.03 4.11
CA PRO A 16 -8.30 5.41 4.48
C PRO A 16 -9.25 6.09 3.49
N GLU A 17 -10.21 6.87 3.98
CA GLU A 17 -11.23 7.53 3.14
C GLU A 17 -10.64 8.39 2.02
N ARG A 18 -9.48 9.01 2.29
CA ARG A 18 -8.72 9.78 1.31
C ARG A 18 -8.25 8.96 0.11
N VAL A 19 -7.98 7.67 0.29
CA VAL A 19 -7.61 6.74 -0.81
C VAL A 19 -8.79 6.56 -1.74
N LEU A 20 -9.96 6.25 -1.16
CA LEU A 20 -11.20 6.03 -1.89
C LEU A 20 -11.62 7.31 -2.63
N THR A 21 -11.51 8.46 -1.97
CA THR A 21 -11.79 9.78 -2.57
C THR A 21 -10.81 10.12 -3.69
N GLY A 22 -9.53 9.77 -3.54
CA GLY A 22 -8.51 9.92 -4.59
C GLY A 22 -8.84 9.11 -5.85
N TRP A 23 -9.36 7.89 -5.69
CA TRP A 23 -9.77 7.04 -6.81
C TRP A 23 -11.07 7.49 -7.48
N GLN A 24 -12.04 7.99 -6.71
CA GLN A 24 -13.28 8.55 -7.28
C GLN A 24 -12.99 9.72 -8.23
N ASN A 25 -12.00 10.54 -7.89
CA ASN A 25 -11.59 11.69 -8.70
C ASN A 25 -10.56 11.35 -9.79
N ASN A 26 -10.02 10.13 -9.79
CA ASN A 26 -9.04 9.68 -10.78
C ASN A 26 -9.31 8.24 -11.25
N PRO A 27 -10.11 8.09 -12.32
CA PRO A 27 -10.41 6.80 -12.92
C PRO A 27 -9.18 6.03 -13.42
N ASP A 28 -8.09 6.70 -13.81
CA ASP A 28 -6.87 6.03 -14.26
C ASP A 28 -6.13 5.35 -13.11
N ALA A 29 -6.12 5.97 -11.93
CA ALA A 29 -5.53 5.37 -10.73
C ALA A 29 -6.35 4.15 -10.28
N LEU A 30 -7.68 4.27 -10.24
CA LEU A 30 -8.56 3.14 -9.97
C LEU A 30 -8.36 2.03 -10.99
N ARG A 31 -8.23 2.37 -12.28
CA ARG A 31 -7.97 1.40 -13.34
C ARG A 31 -6.69 0.61 -13.09
N LYS A 32 -5.60 1.25 -12.66
CA LYS A 32 -4.35 0.54 -12.31
C LYS A 32 -4.58 -0.45 -11.17
N VAL A 33 -5.24 -0.02 -10.09
CA VAL A 33 -5.56 -0.90 -8.95
C VAL A 33 -6.40 -2.10 -9.41
N LEU A 34 -7.42 -1.89 -10.25
CA LEU A 34 -8.24 -2.99 -10.78
C LEU A 34 -7.44 -3.94 -11.69
N LEU A 35 -6.54 -3.42 -12.52
CA LEU A 35 -5.67 -4.24 -13.37
C LEU A 35 -4.65 -5.04 -12.56
N HIS A 36 -4.22 -4.52 -11.41
CA HIS A 36 -3.33 -5.22 -10.47
C HIS A 36 -3.99 -6.42 -9.78
N HIS A 37 -5.32 -6.52 -9.84
CA HIS A 37 -6.09 -7.66 -9.32
C HIS A 37 -6.52 -8.63 -10.43
N LEU A 38 -6.17 -8.36 -11.68
CA LEU A 38 -6.59 -9.15 -12.83
C LEU A 38 -5.40 -9.82 -13.48
N ILE A 39 -5.54 -11.08 -13.85
CA ILE A 39 -4.54 -11.79 -14.66
C ILE A 39 -5.20 -12.56 -15.80
N ARG A 40 -4.51 -12.66 -16.94
CA ARG A 40 -4.93 -13.52 -18.05
C ARG A 40 -4.53 -14.96 -17.76
N GLY A 41 -5.50 -15.86 -17.78
CA GLY A 41 -5.30 -17.27 -17.46
C GLY A 41 -6.45 -17.82 -16.61
N GLU A 42 -6.38 -19.10 -16.28
CA GLU A 42 -7.30 -19.74 -15.35
C GLU A 42 -6.46 -20.39 -14.24
N PHE A 43 -6.37 -19.68 -13.13
CA PHE A 43 -5.58 -20.09 -11.96
C PHE A 43 -6.52 -20.51 -10.85
N LEU A 44 -6.67 -21.82 -10.67
CA LEU A 44 -7.28 -22.41 -9.48
C LEU A 44 -6.24 -22.46 -8.36
N THR A 45 -6.66 -22.54 -7.10
CA THR A 45 -5.77 -22.62 -5.93
C THR A 45 -4.78 -23.78 -6.06
N GLU A 46 -5.21 -24.91 -6.61
CA GLU A 46 -4.35 -26.08 -6.89
C GLU A 46 -3.27 -25.83 -7.96
N ASN A 47 -3.47 -24.85 -8.83
CA ASN A 47 -2.53 -24.48 -9.90
C ASN A 47 -1.54 -23.39 -9.44
N LEU A 48 -1.72 -22.82 -8.25
CA LEU A 48 -0.84 -21.80 -7.69
C LEU A 48 0.34 -22.45 -6.98
N THR A 49 1.55 -22.19 -7.48
CA THR A 49 2.78 -22.77 -6.91
C THR A 49 3.40 -21.78 -5.92
N VAL A 50 3.52 -22.19 -4.66
CA VAL A 50 4.17 -21.41 -3.60
C VAL A 50 5.63 -21.11 -3.99
N GLY A 51 6.06 -19.86 -3.79
CA GLY A 51 7.40 -19.39 -4.15
C GLY A 51 7.56 -18.96 -5.60
N SER A 52 6.51 -19.04 -6.41
CA SER A 52 6.47 -18.45 -7.77
C SER A 52 5.73 -17.10 -7.77
N SER A 53 5.82 -16.37 -8.88
CA SER A 53 5.14 -15.08 -9.07
C SER A 53 4.12 -15.12 -10.20
N LEU A 54 3.10 -14.25 -10.11
CA LEU A 54 2.12 -14.00 -11.15
C LEU A 54 2.33 -12.60 -11.75
N VAL A 55 2.41 -12.52 -13.07
CA VAL A 55 2.44 -11.23 -13.79
C VAL A 55 1.00 -10.75 -14.00
N MET A 56 0.63 -9.69 -13.29
CA MET A 56 -0.69 -9.09 -13.30
C MET A 56 -0.94 -8.27 -14.57
N ALA A 57 -2.20 -7.89 -14.83
CA ALA A 57 -2.58 -7.20 -16.06
C ALA A 57 -2.08 -5.75 -16.14
N ASP A 58 -1.65 -5.17 -15.02
CA ASP A 58 -0.92 -3.90 -14.98
C ASP A 58 0.59 -4.05 -15.27
N GLY A 59 1.08 -5.29 -15.40
CA GLY A 59 2.46 -5.64 -15.71
C GLY A 59 3.34 -5.94 -14.50
N GLN A 60 2.82 -5.82 -13.27
CA GLN A 60 3.59 -6.06 -12.05
C GLN A 60 3.55 -7.53 -11.62
N GLU A 61 4.56 -7.96 -10.87
CA GLU A 61 4.65 -9.32 -10.36
C GLU A 61 4.19 -9.41 -8.91
N LEU A 62 3.31 -10.37 -8.63
CA LEU A 62 2.87 -10.69 -7.27
C LEU A 62 3.35 -12.07 -6.84
N LEU A 63 4.03 -12.14 -5.71
CA LEU A 63 4.55 -13.38 -5.14
C LEU A 63 3.42 -14.23 -4.56
N ILE A 64 3.45 -15.53 -4.86
CA ILE A 64 2.58 -16.53 -4.24
C ILE A 64 3.27 -17.07 -2.98
N GLY A 65 2.62 -16.86 -1.84
CA GLY A 65 3.06 -17.35 -0.54
C GLY A 65 2.16 -18.44 0.03
N ASP A 66 2.50 -18.88 1.23
CA ASP A 66 1.70 -19.79 2.05
C ASP A 66 1.62 -19.25 3.48
N SER A 67 0.41 -19.26 4.02
CA SER A 67 0.09 -18.85 5.39
C SER A 67 0.19 -19.99 6.41
N GLY A 68 0.40 -21.22 5.94
CA GLY A 68 0.21 -22.47 6.70
C GLY A 68 -1.25 -22.93 6.74
N ALA A 69 -2.21 -22.05 6.46
CA ALA A 69 -3.64 -22.35 6.35
C ALA A 69 -4.14 -22.34 4.89
N GLY A 70 -3.30 -21.94 3.94
CA GLY A 70 -3.67 -21.78 2.53
C GLY A 70 -2.78 -20.77 1.79
N ILE A 71 -3.00 -20.70 0.47
CA ILE A 71 -2.25 -19.84 -0.45
C ILE A 71 -2.49 -18.36 -0.14
N MET A 72 -1.42 -17.58 -0.25
CA MET A 72 -1.45 -16.11 -0.20
C MET A 72 -0.97 -15.53 -1.53
N LEU A 73 -1.50 -14.37 -1.90
CA LEU A 73 -0.97 -13.54 -2.99
C LEU A 73 -0.49 -12.22 -2.39
N ALA A 74 0.78 -11.88 -2.59
CA ALA A 74 1.40 -10.69 -2.00
C ALA A 74 1.21 -10.59 -0.46
N GLY A 75 1.21 -11.73 0.24
CA GLY A 75 0.96 -11.80 1.68
C GLY A 75 -0.52 -11.68 2.11
N VAL A 76 -1.46 -11.54 1.16
CA VAL A 76 -2.90 -11.54 1.41
C VAL A 76 -3.47 -12.95 1.20
N PRO A 77 -4.12 -13.57 2.19
CA PRO A 77 -4.71 -14.91 2.03
C PRO A 77 -5.80 -14.93 0.97
N LEU A 78 -5.79 -15.97 0.12
CA LEU A 78 -6.93 -16.28 -0.74
C LEU A 78 -8.02 -16.92 0.14
N GLN A 79 -9.25 -16.41 0.05
CA GLN A 79 -10.37 -16.90 0.85
C GLN A 79 -11.21 -17.89 0.06
N THR A 80 -12.13 -17.38 -0.76
CA THR A 80 -13.09 -18.21 -1.51
C THR A 80 -12.68 -18.27 -2.96
N GLN A 81 -12.64 -19.48 -3.53
CA GLN A 81 -12.52 -19.69 -4.97
C GLN A 81 -13.92 -19.86 -5.59
N ILE A 82 -14.20 -19.14 -6.67
CA ILE A 82 -15.45 -19.23 -7.43
C ILE A 82 -15.12 -19.42 -8.90
N GLU A 83 -15.57 -20.52 -9.48
CA GLU A 83 -15.48 -20.75 -10.92
C GLU A 83 -16.60 -20.01 -11.66
N ALA A 84 -16.22 -19.27 -12.69
CA ALA A 84 -17.11 -18.52 -13.55
C ALA A 84 -16.94 -18.94 -15.01
N LYS A 85 -17.95 -18.61 -15.84
CA LYS A 85 -17.92 -18.97 -17.27
C LYS A 85 -16.66 -18.46 -17.98
N ASN A 86 -16.23 -17.24 -17.65
CA ASN A 86 -15.08 -16.57 -18.24
C ASN A 86 -13.77 -16.71 -17.44
N GLY A 87 -13.75 -17.46 -16.33
CA GLY A 87 -12.54 -17.76 -15.57
C GLY A 87 -12.78 -18.00 -14.09
N VAL A 88 -11.92 -17.49 -13.20
CA VAL A 88 -11.94 -17.78 -11.76
C VAL A 88 -11.92 -16.49 -10.94
N ILE A 89 -12.61 -16.47 -9.83
CA ILE A 89 -12.55 -15.40 -8.84
C ILE A 89 -11.98 -15.96 -7.55
N HIS A 90 -10.99 -15.28 -6.98
CA HIS A 90 -10.48 -15.53 -5.64
C HIS A 90 -10.79 -14.33 -4.77
N GLU A 91 -11.51 -14.53 -3.67
CA GLU A 91 -11.85 -13.46 -2.74
C GLU A 91 -10.65 -13.09 -1.84
N LEU A 92 -10.48 -11.79 -1.59
CA LEU A 92 -9.45 -11.22 -0.71
C LEU A 92 -10.07 -10.35 0.39
N ASP A 93 -9.48 -10.35 1.58
CA ASP A 93 -9.86 -9.48 2.70
C ASP A 93 -9.10 -8.14 2.73
N ARG A 94 -8.16 -7.95 1.80
CA ARG A 94 -7.37 -6.72 1.62
C ARG A 94 -7.23 -6.36 0.15
N VAL A 95 -7.14 -5.07 -0.13
CA VAL A 95 -6.81 -4.55 -1.47
C VAL A 95 -5.30 -4.63 -1.66
N ILE A 96 -4.84 -5.28 -2.73
CA ILE A 96 -3.42 -5.30 -3.12
C ILE A 96 -3.16 -4.05 -3.97
N LEU A 97 -2.36 -3.13 -3.45
CA LEU A 97 -2.02 -1.92 -4.18
C LEU A 97 -0.85 -2.20 -5.15
N PRO A 98 -0.90 -1.66 -6.38
CA PRO A 98 0.25 -1.74 -7.27
C PRO A 98 1.45 -1.08 -6.61
N THR A 99 2.58 -1.76 -6.57
CA THR A 99 3.85 -1.15 -6.14
C THR A 99 4.40 -0.34 -7.31
N SER A 100 4.54 0.98 -7.20
CA SER A 100 5.70 1.57 -7.86
C SER A 100 6.93 1.18 -7.04
N ASP A 101 8.10 1.02 -7.67
CA ASP A 101 9.33 0.49 -7.06
C ASP A 101 9.78 1.20 -5.76
N PHE A 102 9.08 2.27 -5.36
CA PHE A 102 9.28 3.02 -4.14
C PHE A 102 7.95 3.53 -3.55
N ALA A 103 7.12 2.62 -3.04
CA ALA A 103 6.15 3.00 -1.99
C ALA A 103 6.91 3.77 -0.89
N PRO A 104 6.33 4.85 -0.32
CA PRO A 104 7.03 5.63 0.67
C PRO A 104 7.38 4.70 1.83
N THR A 105 8.67 4.50 2.05
CA THR A 105 9.16 3.79 3.22
C THR A 105 9.31 4.81 4.34
N LEU A 106 9.07 4.37 5.56
CA LEU A 106 9.56 5.06 6.74
C LEU A 106 10.91 4.41 7.06
N ILE A 107 12.01 5.14 6.97
CA ILE A 107 13.34 4.58 7.27
C ILE A 107 13.50 4.59 8.78
N ASP A 108 13.72 3.42 9.37
CA ASP A 108 14.11 3.27 10.77
C ASP A 108 15.59 2.92 10.85
N SER A 109 16.42 3.80 11.41
CA SER A 109 17.80 3.45 11.75
C SER A 109 18.01 3.10 13.23
N SER A 110 16.97 2.91 14.04
CA SER A 110 16.75 3.55 15.36
C SER A 110 16.25 5.01 15.24
N GLY A 111 15.43 5.28 14.21
CA GLY A 111 15.21 6.61 13.63
C GLY A 111 13.97 6.77 12.73
N VAL A 112 12.78 6.43 13.21
CA VAL A 112 11.51 6.91 12.61
C VAL A 112 11.18 8.35 13.07
N ALA A 113 11.85 8.79 14.13
CA ALA A 113 11.74 10.12 14.71
C ALA A 113 13.02 10.44 15.47
N THR A 114 13.74 11.48 15.06
CA THR A 114 14.74 12.07 15.98
C THR A 114 13.98 13.03 16.89
N PHE A 115 13.76 12.61 18.13
CA PHE A 115 13.23 13.49 19.17
C PHE A 115 14.33 14.34 19.77
N LYS A 116 14.08 15.65 19.81
CA LYS A 116 14.88 16.58 20.58
C LYS A 116 13.94 17.49 21.36
N GLY A 117 13.37 16.97 22.44
CA GLY A 117 12.19 17.56 23.10
C GLY A 117 10.94 17.27 22.27
N THR A 118 10.13 18.30 21.98
CA THR A 118 8.84 18.16 21.28
C THR A 118 8.93 18.15 19.75
N GLU A 119 10.13 18.25 19.17
CA GLU A 119 10.32 18.19 17.71
C GLU A 119 10.36 16.74 17.24
N LEU A 120 9.41 16.37 16.37
CA LEU A 120 9.31 15.11 15.66
C LEU A 120 9.83 15.31 14.23
N VAL A 121 10.72 14.43 13.78
CA VAL A 121 11.28 14.44 12.42
C VAL A 121 11.07 13.07 11.77
N ILE A 122 10.16 13.00 10.81
CA ILE A 122 9.82 11.78 10.07
C ILE A 122 10.58 11.81 8.74
N VAL A 123 11.28 10.73 8.45
CA VAL A 123 12.07 10.56 7.23
C VAL A 123 11.76 9.25 6.53
N GLY A 124 12.03 9.22 5.24
CA GLY A 124 11.79 8.03 4.45
C GLY A 124 12.44 8.09 3.09
N SER A 125 12.24 7.03 2.30
CA SER A 125 12.50 7.05 0.87
C SER A 125 11.24 6.84 0.07
N ALA A 126 11.17 7.39 -1.14
CA ALA A 126 10.11 7.07 -2.09
C ALA A 126 10.59 7.41 -3.53
N GLU A 127 9.67 7.41 -4.49
CA GLU A 127 9.96 7.76 -5.87
C GLU A 127 10.36 9.24 -6.01
N VAL A 128 11.49 9.53 -6.68
CA VAL A 128 12.02 10.89 -6.86
C VAL A 128 10.94 11.79 -7.47
N GLY A 129 10.74 12.97 -6.87
CA GLY A 129 9.73 13.93 -7.32
C GLY A 129 8.29 13.61 -6.90
N ALA A 130 8.03 12.47 -6.23
CA ALA A 130 6.74 12.22 -5.62
C ALA A 130 6.50 13.18 -4.45
N THR A 131 5.23 13.48 -4.21
CA THR A 131 4.81 14.24 -3.03
C THR A 131 4.42 13.25 -1.94
N ILE A 132 5.04 13.34 -0.77
CA ILE A 132 4.72 12.53 0.40
C ILE A 132 3.85 13.35 1.36
N LEU A 133 2.70 12.80 1.71
CA LEU A 133 1.87 13.28 2.80
C LEU A 133 2.06 12.39 4.01
N VAL A 134 2.22 12.98 5.18
CA VAL A 134 2.40 12.27 6.44
C VAL A 134 1.21 12.54 7.33
N GLU A 135 0.68 11.50 7.94
CA GLU A 135 -0.38 11.57 8.94
C GLU A 135 0.09 11.01 10.29
N LEU A 136 -0.47 11.58 11.35
CA LEU A 136 -0.38 11.09 12.73
C LEU A 136 -1.80 10.78 13.22
N ASN A 137 -2.06 9.54 13.62
CA ASN A 137 -3.39 9.08 14.08
C ASN A 137 -4.52 9.40 13.07
N GLY A 138 -4.20 9.41 11.77
CA GLY A 138 -5.12 9.74 10.67
C GLY A 138 -5.34 11.25 10.44
N GLU A 139 -4.65 12.13 11.17
CA GLU A 139 -4.66 13.57 10.92
C GLU A 139 -3.42 14.01 10.14
N SER A 140 -3.59 14.98 9.23
CA SER A 140 -2.48 15.51 8.43
C SER A 140 -1.43 16.19 9.31
N TYR A 141 -0.19 15.71 9.21
CA TYR A 141 0.94 16.25 9.94
C TYR A 141 1.84 17.12 9.07
N GLY A 142 2.08 16.72 7.82
CA GLY A 142 2.84 17.51 6.88
C GLY A 142 3.04 16.88 5.52
N GLU A 143 3.77 17.60 4.67
CA GLU A 143 4.04 17.24 3.28
C GLU A 143 5.51 17.46 2.95
N ALA A 144 6.09 16.57 2.13
CA ALA A 144 7.44 16.75 1.59
C ALA A 144 7.53 16.18 0.17
N VAL A 145 8.29 16.84 -0.70
CA VAL A 145 8.65 16.28 -2.02
C VAL A 145 9.91 15.45 -1.86
N VAL A 146 9.94 14.28 -2.51
CA VAL A 146 11.10 13.40 -2.53
C VAL A 146 12.22 14.02 -3.36
N ASP A 147 13.40 14.13 -2.76
CA ASP A 147 14.56 14.73 -3.37
C ASP A 147 15.20 13.86 -4.48
N ALA A 148 16.22 14.40 -5.15
CA ALA A 148 16.92 13.71 -6.23
C ALA A 148 17.70 12.45 -5.78
N ALA A 149 17.91 12.29 -4.48
CA ALA A 149 18.52 11.10 -3.88
C ALA A 149 17.47 10.06 -3.44
N GLY A 150 16.17 10.35 -3.62
CA GLY A 150 15.08 9.44 -3.27
C GLY A 150 14.62 9.56 -1.82
N PHE A 151 15.03 10.61 -1.09
CA PHE A 151 14.69 10.79 0.32
C PHE A 151 13.69 11.92 0.53
N TRP A 152 12.89 11.81 1.59
CA TRP A 152 11.95 12.84 2.02
C TRP A 152 12.01 13.03 3.53
N ARG A 153 11.61 14.22 3.99
CA ARG A 153 11.64 14.61 5.40
C ARG A 153 10.50 15.56 5.75
N VAL A 154 9.72 15.21 6.78
CA VAL A 154 8.73 16.10 7.42
C VAL A 154 9.15 16.32 8.87
N ALA A 155 9.06 17.55 9.37
CA ALA A 155 9.38 17.87 10.75
C ALA A 155 8.38 18.86 11.33
N GLY A 156 8.10 18.75 12.62
CA GLY A 156 7.10 19.54 13.31
C GLY A 156 7.06 19.25 14.81
N ILE A 157 6.26 20.02 15.54
CA ILE A 157 6.12 19.89 16.99
C ILE A 157 4.90 19.02 17.30
N VAL A 158 5.07 18.06 18.20
CA VAL A 158 3.99 17.21 18.73
C VAL A 158 4.00 17.21 20.25
N GLU A 159 2.85 16.88 20.84
CA GLU A 159 2.77 16.62 22.28
C GLU A 159 3.33 15.23 22.61
N GLU A 160 3.57 14.97 23.88
CA GLU A 160 3.89 13.62 24.33
C GLU A 160 2.69 12.68 24.11
N GLY A 161 2.95 11.47 23.66
CA GLY A 161 1.90 10.52 23.37
C GLY A 161 2.30 9.41 22.41
N GLU A 162 1.37 8.49 22.19
CA GLU A 162 1.50 7.45 21.19
C GLU A 162 0.85 7.90 19.87
N TYR A 163 1.58 7.72 18.78
CA TYR A 163 1.16 8.12 17.45
C TYR A 163 1.32 6.96 16.46
N GLU A 164 0.28 6.70 15.69
CA GLU A 164 0.35 5.91 14.47
C GLU A 164 0.75 6.80 13.30
N ILE A 165 1.83 6.43 12.61
CA ILE A 165 2.40 7.18 11.50
C ILE A 165 2.11 6.46 10.19
N LEU A 166 1.57 7.21 9.23
CA LEU A 166 1.37 6.76 7.86
C LEU A 166 1.93 7.80 6.88
N ALA A 167 2.63 7.33 5.85
CA ALA A 167 3.10 8.14 4.74
C ALA A 167 2.45 7.70 3.43
N TYR A 168 2.13 8.68 2.60
CA TYR A 168 1.33 8.53 1.38
C TYR A 168 2.04 9.19 0.23
N ALA A 169 2.36 8.45 -0.83
CA ALA A 169 2.97 9.02 -2.03
C ALA A 169 1.89 9.41 -3.04
N LEU A 170 1.92 10.67 -3.46
CA LEU A 170 1.09 11.22 -4.51
C LEU A 170 1.92 11.40 -5.80
N ASN A 171 1.27 11.22 -6.94
CA ASN A 171 1.83 11.60 -8.24
C ASN A 171 1.67 13.12 -8.50
N GLU A 172 2.19 13.59 -9.65
CA GLU A 172 2.11 14.99 -10.09
C GLU A 172 0.70 15.60 -10.14
N LYS A 173 -0.35 14.75 -10.17
CA LYS A 173 -1.76 15.17 -10.13
C LYS A 173 -2.36 15.11 -8.72
N ALA A 174 -1.52 15.04 -7.69
CA ALA A 174 -1.91 14.86 -6.29
C ALA A 174 -2.73 13.59 -6.02
N VAL A 175 -2.54 12.54 -6.82
CA VAL A 175 -3.29 11.29 -6.68
C VAL A 175 -2.46 10.25 -5.97
N LEU A 176 -3.04 9.65 -4.95
CA LEU A 176 -2.41 8.59 -4.18
C LEU A 176 -2.00 7.42 -5.08
N GLN A 177 -0.71 7.12 -5.04
CA GLN A 177 -0.11 5.94 -5.67
C GLN A 177 0.11 4.84 -4.64
N ASN A 178 0.75 5.18 -3.52
CA ASN A 178 1.23 4.19 -2.55
C ASN A 178 1.04 4.68 -1.11
N ILE A 179 0.97 3.73 -0.18
CA ILE A 179 0.92 3.96 1.27
C ILE A 179 2.04 3.16 1.96
N SER A 180 2.65 3.75 2.98
CA SER A 180 3.62 3.05 3.83
C SER A 180 2.90 2.05 4.76
N PRO A 181 3.60 1.05 5.30
CA PRO A 181 3.15 0.38 6.52
C PRO A 181 2.93 1.40 7.65
N ALA A 182 1.97 1.11 8.54
CA ALA A 182 1.77 1.87 9.77
C ALA A 182 2.92 1.62 10.74
N VAL A 183 3.41 2.69 11.37
CA VAL A 183 4.43 2.61 12.43
C VAL A 183 3.90 3.28 13.69
N LEU A 184 3.94 2.57 14.80
CA LEU A 184 3.62 3.14 16.11
C LEU A 184 4.87 3.78 16.71
N LEU A 185 4.71 5.01 17.18
CA LEU A 185 5.76 5.80 17.79
C LEU A 185 5.30 6.35 19.13
N LEU A 186 6.12 6.18 20.15
CA LEU A 186 5.92 6.75 21.48
C LEU A 186 6.81 8.00 21.62
N VAL A 187 6.19 9.15 21.86
CA VAL A 187 6.83 10.45 22.13
C VAL A 187 6.87 10.67 23.64
N GLN A 188 8.05 10.89 24.22
CA GLN A 188 8.28 11.18 25.64
C GLN A 188 9.41 12.22 25.78
N GLU A 189 9.39 13.03 26.86
CA GLU A 189 10.42 13.99 27.27
C GLU A 189 11.79 13.38 27.59
#